data_AF-A0A9W7J854-F1
#
_entry.id   AF-A0A9W7J854-F1
#
_cell.length_a   1.000
_cell.length_b   1.000
_cell.length_c   1.000
_cell.angle_alpha   90.00
_cell.angle_beta   90.00
_cell.angle_gamma   90.00
#
_symmetry.space_group_name_H-M   'P 1'
#
loop_
_entity.id
_entity.type
_entity.pdbx_description
1 polymer ?
#
loop_
_entity_poly.entity_id
_entity_poly.type
_entity_poly.pdbx_seq_one_letter_code
_entity_poly.pdbx_strand_id
1 'polypeptide(L)'
;MPLARYQIRNEYSLADPELYRASNKDDPEALLEGVAMAGLFGVLRQLGDLAEFAAEIFHDLHEEVMSTAARGHGLMVRIRQLEAEFPSFEKPFLSQTDHSLFFANAGVDWHPNMLLNII
;
A
#
# COMPACT_ATOMS: atom_id res chain seq x y z
N MET A 1 3.77 10.96 5.18
CA MET A 1 4.76 10.40 4.22
C MET A 1 5.54 11.53 3.59
N PRO A 2 6.87 11.61 3.72
CA PRO A 2 7.62 12.53 2.91
C PRO A 2 7.87 11.83 1.57
N LEU A 3 7.19 12.28 0.51
CA LEU A 3 7.56 12.01 -0.89
C LEU A 3 8.91 12.71 -1.18
N ALA A 4 9.95 12.36 -0.42
CA ALA A 4 11.19 13.10 -0.33
C ALA A 4 11.97 12.99 -1.63
N ARG A 5 11.74 13.96 -2.51
CA ARG A 5 12.72 14.59 -3.40
C ARG A 5 13.61 13.59 -4.14
N TYR A 6 13.05 12.84 -5.08
CA TYR A 6 13.85 12.32 -6.17
C TYR A 6 14.38 13.52 -6.99
N GLN A 7 15.64 13.89 -6.78
CA GLN A 7 16.31 14.83 -7.67
C GLN A 7 16.59 14.09 -8.97
N ILE A 8 15.85 14.44 -10.03
CA ILE A 8 16.15 13.96 -11.38
C ILE A 8 17.52 14.51 -11.76
N ARG A 9 18.54 13.64 -11.71
CA ARG A 9 19.89 13.96 -12.17
C ARG A 9 19.97 13.69 -13.66
N ASN A 10 20.77 14.49 -14.36
CA ASN A 10 21.05 14.29 -15.78
C ASN A 10 21.68 12.91 -16.00
N GLU A 11 21.23 12.14 -16.99
CA GLU A 11 21.78 10.84 -17.39
C GLU A 11 23.31 10.89 -17.52
N TYR A 12 23.83 11.95 -18.14
CA TYR A 12 25.27 12.14 -18.33
C TYR A 12 26.04 12.31 -16.99
N SER A 13 25.38 12.83 -15.96
CA SER A 13 25.96 12.97 -14.61
C SER A 13 25.81 11.72 -13.74
N LEU A 14 24.97 10.76 -14.18
CA LEU A 14 24.70 9.51 -13.49
C LEU A 14 25.60 8.37 -13.98
N ALA A 15 26.15 8.51 -15.18
CA ALA A 15 27.17 7.61 -15.70
C ALA A 15 28.55 7.90 -15.11
N ASP A 16 29.43 6.91 -15.16
CA ASP A 16 30.83 7.07 -14.75
C ASP A 16 31.51 8.12 -15.66
N PRO A 17 31.97 9.25 -15.09
CA PRO A 17 32.64 10.31 -15.86
C PRO A 17 33.89 9.84 -16.62
N GLU A 18 34.49 8.74 -16.19
CA GLU A 18 35.69 8.19 -16.83
C GLU A 18 35.40 7.56 -18.20
N LEU A 19 34.15 7.18 -18.49
CA LEU A 19 33.75 6.59 -19.78
C LEU A 19 33.92 7.56 -20.96
N TYR A 20 33.74 8.87 -20.74
CA TYR A 20 34.01 9.88 -21.75
C TYR A 20 35.42 10.50 -21.61
N ARG A 21 35.97 10.58 -20.39
CA ARG A 21 37.32 11.13 -20.18
C ARG A 21 38.43 10.24 -20.73
N ALA A 22 38.19 8.93 -20.81
CA ALA A 22 39.11 7.97 -21.40
C ALA A 22 39.17 8.06 -22.94
N SER A 23 38.19 8.70 -23.59
CA SER A 23 38.19 8.90 -25.04
C SER A 23 39.29 9.86 -25.48
N ASN A 24 39.98 9.52 -26.57
CA ASN A 24 40.95 10.41 -27.20
C ASN A 24 40.25 11.67 -27.72
N LYS A 25 40.60 12.84 -27.17
CA LYS A 25 39.94 14.11 -27.51
C LYS A 25 40.23 14.63 -28.90
N ASP A 26 41.30 14.13 -29.52
CA ASP A 26 41.67 14.49 -30.89
C ASP A 26 40.99 13.58 -31.94
N ASP A 27 40.21 12.59 -31.49
CA ASP A 27 39.41 11.71 -32.33
C ASP A 27 37.90 11.97 -32.09
N PRO A 28 37.21 12.63 -33.03
CA PRO A 28 35.80 12.96 -32.87
C PRO A 28 34.88 11.73 -32.79
N GLU A 29 35.28 10.60 -33.39
CA GLU A 29 34.49 9.37 -33.35
C GLU A 29 34.57 8.71 -31.97
N ALA A 30 35.78 8.56 -31.43
CA ALA A 30 36.00 8.05 -30.08
C ALA A 30 35.33 8.92 -28.99
N LEU A 31 35.24 10.23 -29.21
CA LEU A 31 34.50 11.13 -28.31
C LEU A 31 33.00 10.89 -28.36
N LEU A 32 32.41 10.77 -29.55
CA LEU A 32 30.97 10.53 -29.71
C LEU A 32 30.56 9.18 -29.14
N GLU A 33 31.39 8.15 -29.31
CA GLU A 33 31.17 6.82 -28.72
C GLU A 33 31.16 6.89 -27.18
N GLY A 34 32.14 7.59 -26.57
CA GLY A 34 32.20 7.79 -25.12
C GLY A 34 30.99 8.54 -24.56
N VAL A 35 30.50 9.58 -25.25
CA VAL A 35 29.28 10.30 -24.85
C VAL A 35 28.04 9.40 -24.96
N ALA A 36 27.92 8.64 -26.06
CA ALA A 36 26.79 7.74 -26.27
C ALA A 36 26.75 6.63 -25.21
N MET A 37 27.92 6.07 -24.87
CA MET A 37 28.06 5.06 -23.82
C MET A 37 27.67 5.65 -22.45
N ALA A 38 28.22 6.81 -22.08
CA ALA A 38 27.84 7.49 -20.84
C ALA A 38 26.33 7.78 -20.79
N GLY A 39 25.73 8.30 -21.86
CA GLY A 39 24.28 8.52 -21.94
C GLY A 39 23.48 7.25 -21.68
N LEU A 40 23.83 6.15 -22.34
CA LEU A 40 23.17 4.85 -22.16
C LEU A 40 23.25 4.33 -20.71
N PHE A 41 24.43 4.37 -20.09
CA PHE A 41 24.58 3.95 -18.68
C PHE A 41 23.79 4.86 -17.73
N GLY A 42 23.72 6.16 -18.03
CA GLY A 42 22.90 7.12 -17.31
C GLY A 42 21.41 6.74 -17.32
N VAL A 43 20.87 6.42 -18.51
CA VAL A 43 19.49 5.95 -18.68
C VAL A 43 19.26 4.64 -17.91
N LEU A 44 20.15 3.67 -18.05
CA LEU A 44 20.03 2.38 -17.35
C LEU A 44 20.00 2.56 -15.83
N ARG A 45 20.80 3.49 -15.29
CA ARG A 45 20.77 3.82 -13.86
C ARG A 45 19.46 4.48 -13.45
N GLN A 46 18.95 5.45 -14.22
CA GLN A 46 17.65 6.05 -13.95
C GLN A 46 16.51 5.01 -13.98
N LEU A 47 16.56 4.04 -14.89
CA LEU A 47 15.59 2.95 -14.93
C LEU A 47 15.71 2.04 -13.70
N GLY A 48 16.92 1.78 -13.21
CA GLY A 48 17.14 1.07 -11.95
C GLY A 48 16.55 1.82 -10.76
N ASP A 49 16.85 3.11 -10.64
CA ASP A 49 16.32 3.98 -9.59
C ASP A 49 14.77 4.06 -9.64
N LEU A 50 14.18 4.11 -10.85
CA LEU A 50 12.73 4.10 -11.04
C LEU A 50 12.11 2.74 -10.63
N ALA A 51 12.78 1.64 -10.94
CA ALA A 51 12.33 0.31 -10.56
C ALA A 51 12.35 0.11 -9.04
N GLU A 52 13.37 0.62 -8.36
CA GLU A 52 13.45 0.63 -6.89
C GLU A 52 12.30 1.44 -6.28
N PHE A 53 12.08 2.65 -6.77
CA PHE A 53 10.96 3.49 -6.33
C PHE A 53 9.59 2.82 -6.55
N ALA A 54 9.39 2.19 -7.71
CA ALA A 54 8.17 1.45 -7.99
C ALA A 54 8.00 0.26 -7.03
N ALA A 55 9.08 -0.47 -6.74
CA ALA A 55 9.06 -1.59 -5.81
C ALA A 55 8.66 -1.15 -4.39
N GLU A 56 9.17 -0.02 -3.90
CA GLU A 56 8.76 0.55 -2.60
C GLU A 56 7.26 0.86 -2.57
N ILE A 57 6.74 1.59 -3.56
CA ILE A 57 5.32 1.94 -3.63
C ILE A 57 4.43 0.69 -3.68
N PHE A 58 4.78 -0.27 -4.53
CA PHE A 58 3.97 -1.48 -4.69
C PHE A 58 4.07 -2.41 -3.48
N HIS A 59 5.20 -2.41 -2.76
CA HIS A 59 5.34 -3.14 -1.51
C HIS A 59 4.41 -2.59 -0.43
N ASP A 60 4.46 -1.28 -0.18
CA ASP A 60 3.59 -0.63 0.83
C ASP A 60 2.10 -0.84 0.50
N LEU A 61 1.73 -0.67 -0.77
CA LEU A 61 0.36 -0.92 -1.23
C LEU A 61 -0.05 -2.39 -1.05
N HIS A 62 0.86 -3.33 -1.32
CA HIS A 62 0.59 -4.75 -1.15
C HIS A 62 0.29 -5.09 0.31
N GLU A 63 1.08 -4.56 1.26
CA GLU A 63 0.86 -4.77 2.69
C GLU A 63 -0.50 -4.23 3.14
N GLU A 64 -0.89 -3.03 2.70
CA GLU A 64 -2.19 -2.44 3.03
C GLU A 64 -3.36 -3.25 2.45
N VAL A 65 -3.23 -3.70 1.19
CA VAL A 65 -4.24 -4.54 0.53
C VAL A 65 -4.39 -5.87 1.25
N MET A 66 -3.29 -6.53 1.62
CA MET A 66 -3.33 -7.82 2.32
C MET A 66 -3.92 -7.68 3.72
N SER A 67 -3.54 -6.64 4.47
CA SER A 67 -4.12 -6.32 5.77
C SER A 67 -5.64 -6.10 5.68
N THR A 68 -6.07 -5.34 4.68
CA THR A 68 -7.48 -5.05 4.44
C THR A 68 -8.26 -6.31 4.03
N ALA A 69 -7.68 -7.14 3.16
CA ALA A 69 -8.30 -8.40 2.74
C ALA A 69 -8.45 -9.39 3.92
N ALA A 70 -7.42 -9.53 4.76
CA ALA A 70 -7.49 -10.38 5.94
C ALA A 70 -8.57 -9.91 6.93
N ARG A 71 -8.67 -8.60 7.16
CA ARG A 71 -9.75 -8.01 7.97
C ARG A 71 -11.13 -8.25 7.35
N GLY A 72 -11.27 -8.03 6.04
CA GLY A 72 -12.50 -8.28 5.30
C GLY A 72 -12.96 -9.74 5.39
N HIS A 73 -12.02 -10.67 5.27
CA HIS A 73 -12.29 -12.09 5.48
C HIS A 73 -12.76 -12.38 6.90
N GLY A 74 -12.08 -11.83 7.91
CA GLY A 74 -12.47 -11.97 9.32
C GLY A 74 -13.88 -11.43 9.61
N LEU A 75 -14.25 -10.28 9.01
CA LEU A 75 -15.60 -9.74 9.10
C LEU A 75 -16.63 -10.67 8.46
N MET A 76 -16.34 -11.19 7.27
CA MET A 76 -17.23 -12.11 6.56
C MET A 76 -17.52 -13.38 7.36
N VAL A 77 -16.50 -13.95 8.02
CA VAL A 77 -16.67 -15.12 8.91
C VAL A 77 -17.60 -14.78 10.08
N ARG A 78 -17.42 -13.63 10.72
CA ARG A 78 -18.28 -13.20 11.85
C ARG A 78 -19.71 -12.92 11.41
N ILE A 79 -19.91 -12.32 10.23
CA ILE A 79 -21.24 -12.07 9.67
C ILE A 79 -21.96 -13.40 9.44
N ARG A 80 -21.31 -14.39 8.83
CA ARG A 80 -21.90 -15.73 8.64
C ARG A 80 -22.26 -16.40 9.95
N GLN A 81 -21.41 -16.27 10.97
CA GLN A 81 -21.72 -16.80 12.30
C GLN A 81 -22.96 -16.12 12.90
N LEU A 82 -23.03 -14.78 12.82
CA LEU A 82 -24.17 -14.01 13.30
C LEU A 82 -25.45 -14.38 12.54
N GLU A 83 -25.40 -14.50 11.22
CA GLU A 83 -26.52 -14.94 10.38
C GLU A 83 -27.01 -16.35 10.77
N ALA A 84 -26.11 -17.25 11.15
CA ALA A 84 -26.47 -18.59 11.60
C ALA A 84 -27.08 -18.60 13.02
N GLU A 85 -26.62 -17.72 13.91
CA GLU A 85 -27.11 -17.60 15.29
C GLU A 85 -28.42 -16.82 15.37
N PHE A 86 -28.64 -15.84 14.48
CA PHE A 86 -29.78 -14.91 14.52
C PHE A 86 -31.16 -15.60 14.60
N PRO A 87 -31.45 -16.69 13.85
CA PRO A 87 -32.75 -17.36 13.94
C PRO A 87 -33.08 -17.92 15.32
N SER A 88 -32.06 -18.23 16.15
CA SER A 88 -32.26 -18.72 17.52
C SER A 88 -32.83 -17.65 18.46
N PHE A 89 -32.54 -16.37 18.19
CA PHE A 89 -33.10 -15.22 18.88
C PHE A 89 -34.41 -14.76 18.22
N GLU A 90 -34.44 -14.70 16.89
CA GLU A 90 -35.56 -14.14 16.13
C GLU A 90 -36.84 -14.97 16.29
N LYS A 91 -36.74 -16.30 16.21
CA LYS A 91 -37.92 -17.18 16.24
C LYS A 91 -38.68 -17.12 17.58
N PRO A 92 -38.02 -17.22 18.75
CA PRO A 92 -38.70 -17.05 20.04
C PRO A 92 -39.30 -15.64 20.19
N PHE A 93 -38.56 -14.61 19.77
CA PHE A 93 -39.03 -13.22 19.84
C PHE A 93 -40.31 -13.01 19.03
N LEU A 94 -40.35 -13.48 17.78
CA LEU A 94 -41.53 -13.36 16.92
C LEU A 94 -42.70 -14.25 17.36
N SER A 95 -42.42 -15.37 18.03
CA SER A 95 -43.45 -16.30 18.54
C SER A 95 -44.05 -15.85 19.87
N GLN A 96 -43.52 -14.77 20.48
CA GLN A 96 -43.96 -14.29 21.78
C GLN A 96 -45.31 -13.56 21.66
N THR A 97 -46.34 -14.12 22.27
CA THR A 97 -47.72 -13.59 22.27
C THR A 97 -48.07 -12.79 23.53
N ASP A 98 -47.23 -12.87 24.57
CA ASP A 98 -47.41 -12.16 25.83
C ASP A 98 -46.46 -10.95 25.90
N HIS A 99 -47.01 -9.77 25.59
CA HIS A 99 -46.27 -8.51 25.45
C HIS A 99 -46.01 -7.82 26.81
N SER A 100 -46.43 -8.44 27.91
CA SER A 100 -46.25 -7.95 29.27
C SER A 100 -44.79 -7.85 29.72
N LEU A 101 -43.84 -8.45 28.98
CA LEU A 101 -42.39 -8.38 29.25
C LEU A 101 -41.69 -7.19 28.57
N PHE A 102 -42.38 -6.43 27.70
CA PHE A 102 -41.82 -5.26 27.00
C PHE A 102 -41.90 -3.95 27.80
N PHE A 103 -42.15 -4.01 29.12
CA PHE A 103 -42.04 -2.81 29.94
C PHE A 103 -40.66 -2.17 29.73
N ALA A 104 -40.66 -0.86 29.49
CA ALA A 104 -39.47 -0.07 29.27
C ALA A 104 -38.55 -0.18 30.49
N ASN A 105 -37.63 -1.15 30.46
CA ASN A 105 -36.41 -1.06 31.24
C ASN A 105 -35.71 0.23 30.79
N ALA A 106 -35.12 0.98 31.71
CA ALA A 106 -34.54 2.31 31.48
C ALA A 106 -33.36 2.35 30.48
N GLY A 107 -33.18 1.31 29.67
CA GLY A 107 -31.99 1.03 28.87
C GLY A 107 -30.89 0.46 29.76
N VAL A 108 -29.98 -0.29 29.15
CA VAL A 108 -28.65 -0.50 29.70
C VAL A 108 -27.80 0.65 29.18
N ASP A 109 -26.99 1.27 30.04
CA ASP A 109 -26.01 2.28 29.62
C ASP A 109 -25.06 1.67 28.60
N TRP A 110 -25.31 1.97 27.31
CA TRP A 110 -24.47 1.49 26.23
C TRP A 110 -23.25 2.39 26.12
N HIS A 111 -22.10 1.87 26.56
CA HIS A 111 -20.81 2.49 26.32
C HIS A 111 -20.09 1.71 25.22
N PRO A 112 -20.03 2.20 23.97
CA PRO A 112 -19.23 1.57 22.94
C PRO A 112 -17.77 1.64 23.39
N ASN A 113 -17.17 0.48 23.64
CA ASN A 113 -15.78 0.36 24.04
C ASN A 113 -14.89 0.60 22.80
N MET A 114 -14.76 1.87 22.40
CA MET A 114 -13.84 2.28 21.35
C MET A 114 -12.42 2.20 21.91
N LEU A 115 -11.83 1.00 21.84
CA LEU A 115 -10.38 0.85 21.87
C LEU A 115 -9.83 1.41 20.55
N LEU A 116 -9.70 2.72 20.51
CA LEU A 116 -9.05 3.45 19.43
C LEU A 116 -7.53 3.20 19.57
N ASN A 117 -7.05 2.08 19.02
CA ASN A 117 -5.63 1.81 18.94
C ASN A 117 -5.07 2.63 17.77
N ILE A 118 -4.77 3.91 18.02
CA ILE A 118 -4.03 4.76 17.10
C ILE A 118 -2.58 4.30 17.17
N ILE A 119 -2.07 3.80 16.03
CA ILE A 119 -0.63 3.65 15.75
C ILE A 119 -0.14 4.95 15.12
#